data_AF-A0A0D3B375-F1
#
_entry.id   AF-A0A0D3B375-F1
#
_cell.length_a   1.000
_cell.length_b   1.000
_cell.length_c   1.000
_cell.angle_alpha   90.00
_cell.angle_beta   90.00
_cell.angle_gamma   90.00
#
_symmetry.space_group_name_H-M   'P 1'
#
loop_
_entity.id
_entity.type
_entity.pdbx_description
1 polymer ?
#
loop_
_entity_poly.entity_id
_entity_poly.type
_entity_poly.pdbx_seq_one_letter_code
_entity_poly.pdbx_strand_id
1 'polypeptide(L)'
;MDRISQLPDELLLKILALLPSMKDVVDTMLLSKRWQFLWMMVPTIKYNDTLDRYSKHKYGSFSLFVDKSFSKHEAPIIETLLFKLDHISGCGNIQAWMRSADKRCVRELIIQIDTLTFKKPVSLPWSLFSGGCRMLVTLKLTNAVLVDDFTSPISFPSLKTLSLESMKYPSGEFVKKLLSNCHVLENLVVEQCHVDSVNIFTVIVPCLKSLVMKTLNTRVGNDAQGFVIDAPSLEKFNILHSSGFCIFENDMTKVVDANLVVVNWKLWKKLGSIASFKRLYLCVPSSKDVYTARSVFTSLVHLKICTCETEWVNLLMRVLGDSPNLRALKLDQCHPLRSYEPRPCWNPSWNEPSSVPESLLSNLETFEWVTYEGAEEEIEVVAFVFRSAKYLKKAAINIHSKTNDTDKKLEVIKELFSSSRGSPACVLELR
;
A
#
# COMPACT_ATOMS: atom_id res chain seq x y z
N MET A 1 -26.22 -38.98 -3.37
CA MET A 1 -27.02 -37.86 -3.90
C MET A 1 -26.08 -36.69 -4.16
N ASP A 2 -26.14 -36.10 -5.34
CA ASP A 2 -25.46 -34.84 -5.62
C ASP A 2 -26.25 -33.69 -4.97
N ARG A 3 -25.84 -33.32 -3.75
CA ARG A 3 -26.49 -32.26 -2.97
C ARG A 3 -26.10 -30.86 -3.46
N ILE A 4 -24.98 -30.73 -4.18
CA ILE A 4 -24.51 -29.44 -4.70
C ILE A 4 -25.37 -29.04 -5.89
N SER A 5 -25.66 -29.99 -6.79
CA SER A 5 -26.58 -29.75 -7.91
C SER A 5 -28.04 -29.48 -7.50
N GLN A 6 -28.38 -29.48 -6.21
CA GLN A 6 -29.70 -29.04 -5.72
C GLN A 6 -29.74 -27.54 -5.37
N LEU A 7 -28.60 -26.87 -5.28
CA LEU A 7 -28.53 -25.44 -4.98
C LEU A 7 -29.12 -24.60 -6.14
N PRO A 8 -29.66 -23.41 -5.86
CA PRO A 8 -30.03 -22.43 -6.90
C PRO A 8 -28.82 -22.01 -7.73
N ASP A 9 -29.05 -21.68 -9.01
CA ASP A 9 -27.97 -21.29 -9.93
C ASP A 9 -27.17 -20.09 -9.42
N GLU A 10 -27.81 -19.13 -8.75
CA GLU A 10 -27.11 -17.99 -8.13
C GLU A 10 -26.02 -18.41 -7.13
N LEU A 11 -26.28 -19.46 -6.34
CA LEU A 11 -25.29 -20.00 -5.41
C LEU A 11 -24.21 -20.80 -6.14
N LEU A 12 -24.59 -21.54 -7.18
CA LEU A 12 -23.63 -22.27 -8.02
C LEU A 12 -22.67 -21.30 -8.73
N LEU A 13 -23.15 -20.19 -9.27
CA LEU A 13 -22.32 -19.16 -9.89
C LEU A 13 -21.38 -18.50 -8.87
N LYS A 14 -21.83 -18.26 -7.64
CA LYS A 14 -20.96 -17.79 -6.55
C LYS A 14 -19.87 -18.80 -6.20
N ILE A 15 -20.21 -20.09 -6.14
CA ILE A 15 -19.22 -21.16 -5.90
C ILE A 15 -18.21 -21.21 -7.05
N LEU A 16 -18.66 -21.16 -8.30
CA LEU A 16 -17.78 -21.14 -9.48
C LEU A 16 -16.86 -19.91 -9.50
N ALA A 17 -17.36 -18.73 -9.09
CA ALA A 17 -16.54 -17.51 -9.01
C ALA A 17 -15.37 -17.60 -7.99
N LEU A 18 -15.48 -18.49 -7.00
CA LEU A 18 -14.42 -18.76 -6.03
C LEU A 18 -13.31 -19.66 -6.59
N LEU A 19 -13.53 -20.31 -7.73
CA LEU A 19 -12.52 -21.17 -8.33
C LEU A 19 -11.27 -20.36 -8.74
N PRO A 20 -10.08 -20.99 -8.73
CA PRO A 20 -8.81 -20.30 -8.98
C PRO A 20 -8.67 -19.77 -10.42
N SER A 21 -9.19 -20.51 -11.41
CA SER A 21 -9.05 -20.16 -12.83
C SER A 21 -10.30 -20.48 -13.65
N MET A 22 -10.42 -19.81 -14.80
CA MET A 22 -11.48 -20.07 -15.77
C MET A 22 -11.40 -21.49 -16.34
N LYS A 23 -10.23 -22.12 -16.37
CA LYS A 23 -10.09 -23.53 -16.77
C LYS A 23 -10.85 -24.44 -15.81
N ASP A 24 -10.67 -24.26 -14.51
CA ASP A 24 -11.37 -25.05 -13.48
C ASP A 24 -12.89 -24.85 -13.57
N VAL A 25 -13.31 -23.61 -13.84
CA VAL A 25 -14.72 -23.26 -14.05
C VAL A 25 -15.30 -23.98 -15.28
N VAL A 26 -14.60 -23.96 -16.41
CA VAL A 26 -15.04 -24.67 -17.62
C VAL A 26 -15.05 -26.18 -17.41
N ASP A 27 -14.05 -26.75 -16.71
CA ASP A 27 -13.97 -28.19 -16.44
C ASP A 27 -15.19 -28.70 -15.65
N THR A 28 -15.87 -27.83 -14.87
CA THR A 28 -17.13 -28.20 -14.19
C THR A 28 -18.26 -28.59 -15.14
N MET A 29 -18.18 -28.21 -16.42
CA MET A 29 -19.15 -28.61 -17.45
C MET A 29 -19.28 -30.14 -17.59
N LEU A 30 -18.24 -30.88 -17.17
CA LEU A 30 -18.18 -32.33 -17.22
C LEU A 30 -18.90 -33.01 -16.05
N LEU A 31 -19.29 -32.27 -15.01
CA LEU A 31 -19.90 -32.83 -13.80
C LEU A 31 -21.33 -33.32 -14.03
N SER A 32 -22.14 -32.54 -14.75
CA SER A 32 -23.49 -32.96 -15.16
C SER A 32 -24.05 -32.05 -16.25
N LYS A 33 -25.18 -32.44 -16.85
CA LYS A 33 -25.93 -31.63 -17.83
C LYS A 33 -26.29 -30.24 -17.29
N ARG A 34 -26.51 -30.10 -15.97
CA ARG A 34 -26.82 -28.80 -15.35
C ARG A 34 -25.60 -27.86 -15.40
N TRP A 35 -24.42 -28.38 -15.11
CA TRP A 35 -23.18 -27.58 -15.09
C TRP A 35 -22.65 -27.23 -16.47
N GLN A 36 -23.13 -27.92 -17.51
CA GLN A 36 -22.67 -27.76 -18.89
C GLN A 36 -22.67 -26.30 -19.37
N PHE A 37 -23.62 -25.48 -18.89
CA PHE A 37 -23.81 -24.10 -19.32
C PHE A 37 -23.54 -23.06 -18.22
N LEU A 38 -23.47 -23.45 -16.94
CA LEU A 38 -23.33 -22.51 -15.82
C LEU A 38 -22.06 -21.66 -15.92
N TRP A 39 -20.96 -22.25 -16.41
CA TRP A 39 -19.69 -21.54 -16.58
C TRP A 39 -19.80 -20.30 -17.49
N MET A 40 -20.75 -20.27 -18.43
CA MET A 40 -20.94 -19.15 -19.37
C MET A 40 -21.56 -17.92 -18.70
N MET A 41 -22.10 -18.07 -17.49
CA MET A 41 -22.81 -17.03 -16.73
C MET A 41 -22.04 -16.56 -15.49
N VAL A 42 -20.81 -17.03 -15.28
CA VAL A 42 -20.02 -16.71 -14.07
C VAL A 42 -19.54 -15.25 -14.13
N PRO A 43 -19.85 -14.40 -13.13
CA PRO A 43 -19.53 -12.97 -13.18
C PRO A 43 -18.04 -12.66 -12.97
N THR A 44 -17.24 -13.66 -12.60
CA THR A 44 -15.81 -13.52 -12.31
C THR A 44 -15.00 -14.44 -13.21
N ILE A 45 -14.18 -13.84 -14.07
CA ILE A 45 -13.37 -14.56 -15.06
C ILE A 45 -11.89 -14.34 -14.73
N LYS A 46 -11.17 -15.43 -14.49
CA LYS A 46 -9.73 -15.41 -14.14
C LYS A 46 -8.94 -16.25 -15.12
N TYR A 47 -8.27 -15.60 -16.07
CA TYR A 47 -7.34 -16.26 -16.96
C TYR A 47 -5.93 -16.19 -16.37
N ASN A 48 -5.31 -17.34 -16.15
CA ASN A 48 -3.99 -17.44 -15.55
C ASN A 48 -3.10 -18.38 -16.37
N ASP A 49 -2.20 -17.79 -17.12
CA ASP A 49 -1.24 -18.50 -17.97
C ASP A 49 -0.04 -19.03 -17.17
N THR A 50 0.21 -18.48 -15.98
CA THR A 50 1.39 -18.82 -15.16
C THR A 50 1.33 -20.20 -14.49
N LEU A 51 0.20 -20.91 -14.61
CA LEU A 51 0.02 -22.26 -14.04
C LEU A 51 0.59 -23.37 -14.93
N ASP A 52 0.88 -23.10 -16.21
CA ASP A 52 1.35 -24.11 -17.17
C ASP A 52 2.87 -23.99 -17.46
N ARG A 53 3.63 -23.41 -16.52
CA ARG A 53 5.05 -23.02 -16.68
C ARG A 53 6.03 -24.15 -17.02
N TYR A 54 5.64 -25.41 -16.89
CA TYR A 54 6.46 -26.57 -17.24
C TYR A 54 6.15 -27.15 -18.63
N SER A 55 5.08 -26.71 -19.31
CA SER A 55 4.77 -27.16 -20.67
C SER A 55 5.36 -26.19 -21.70
N LYS A 56 6.58 -26.49 -22.15
CA LYS A 56 7.42 -25.66 -23.07
C LYS A 56 6.80 -25.29 -24.44
N HIS A 57 5.52 -25.56 -24.72
CA HIS A 57 5.00 -25.60 -26.10
C HIS A 57 3.61 -24.98 -26.35
N LYS A 58 3.10 -24.06 -25.53
CA LYS A 58 1.65 -23.82 -25.52
C LYS A 58 1.12 -22.37 -25.52
N TYR A 59 1.90 -21.38 -25.96
CA TYR A 59 1.40 -20.00 -26.20
C TYR A 59 0.08 -19.97 -27.02
N GLY A 60 -0.02 -20.82 -28.04
CA GLY A 60 -1.24 -20.93 -28.85
C GLY A 60 -2.42 -21.55 -28.10
N SER A 61 -2.20 -22.42 -27.12
CA SER A 61 -3.30 -23.12 -26.43
C SER A 61 -4.02 -22.25 -25.40
N PHE A 62 -3.28 -21.40 -24.68
CA PHE A 62 -3.88 -20.48 -23.71
C PHE A 62 -4.69 -19.40 -24.42
N SER A 63 -4.10 -18.75 -25.43
CA SER A 63 -4.80 -17.75 -26.22
C SER A 63 -6.05 -18.30 -26.89
N LEU A 64 -5.97 -19.46 -27.54
CA LEU A 64 -7.13 -20.14 -28.10
C LEU A 64 -8.18 -20.51 -27.06
N PHE A 65 -7.76 -20.88 -25.84
CA PHE A 65 -8.69 -21.13 -24.74
C PHE A 65 -9.41 -19.85 -24.34
N VAL A 66 -8.71 -18.74 -24.14
CA VAL A 66 -9.31 -17.43 -23.85
C VAL A 66 -10.29 -17.04 -24.95
N ASP A 67 -9.88 -17.11 -26.22
CA ASP A 67 -10.74 -16.75 -27.35
C ASP A 67 -12.03 -17.59 -27.38
N LYS A 68 -11.92 -18.91 -27.22
CA LYS A 68 -13.08 -19.83 -27.27
C LYS A 68 -13.99 -19.70 -26.05
N SER A 69 -13.42 -19.55 -24.87
CA SER A 69 -14.22 -19.44 -23.63
C SER A 69 -14.85 -18.06 -23.50
N PHE A 70 -14.13 -17.00 -23.85
CA PHE A 70 -14.63 -15.63 -23.73
C PHE A 70 -15.68 -15.30 -24.79
N SER A 71 -15.55 -15.82 -26.01
CA SER A 71 -16.58 -15.68 -27.06
C SER A 71 -17.90 -16.37 -26.71
N LYS A 72 -17.84 -17.48 -25.95
CA LYS A 72 -19.01 -18.21 -25.44
C LYS A 72 -19.55 -17.67 -24.12
N HIS A 73 -18.91 -16.66 -23.55
CA HIS A 73 -19.36 -16.09 -22.28
C HIS A 73 -20.58 -15.19 -22.52
N GLU A 74 -21.65 -15.45 -21.79
CA GLU A 74 -22.98 -14.86 -22.02
C GLU A 74 -23.42 -13.91 -20.90
N ALA A 75 -22.70 -13.85 -19.77
CA ALA A 75 -23.06 -12.94 -18.69
C ALA A 75 -23.12 -11.48 -19.20
N PRO A 76 -24.20 -10.74 -18.93
CA PRO A 76 -24.37 -9.37 -19.42
C PRO A 76 -23.39 -8.39 -18.76
N ILE A 77 -22.98 -8.70 -17.52
CA ILE A 77 -22.05 -7.92 -16.71
C ILE A 77 -20.98 -8.87 -16.19
N ILE A 78 -19.73 -8.49 -16.39
CA ILE A 78 -18.58 -9.14 -15.76
C ILE A 78 -18.14 -8.26 -14.58
N GLU A 79 -18.28 -8.76 -13.37
CA GLU A 79 -17.87 -8.05 -12.15
C GLU A 79 -16.35 -7.93 -12.09
N THR A 80 -15.62 -9.02 -12.36
CA THR A 80 -14.15 -9.02 -12.35
C THR A 80 -13.60 -9.81 -13.53
N LEU A 81 -12.74 -9.18 -14.32
CA LEU A 81 -11.95 -9.80 -15.38
C LEU A 81 -10.47 -9.69 -15.03
N LEU A 82 -9.83 -10.83 -14.81
CA LEU A 82 -8.41 -10.92 -14.49
C LEU A 82 -7.64 -11.65 -15.59
N PHE A 83 -6.59 -11.02 -16.08
CA PHE A 83 -5.59 -11.58 -16.96
C PHE A 83 -4.24 -11.61 -16.24
N LYS A 84 -3.78 -12.80 -15.86
CA LYS A 84 -2.42 -13.04 -15.42
C LYS A 84 -1.66 -13.72 -16.57
N LEU A 85 -0.87 -12.92 -17.27
CA LEU A 85 -0.24 -13.29 -18.55
C LEU A 85 1.26 -13.43 -18.38
N ASP A 86 1.86 -14.32 -19.16
CA ASP A 86 3.30 -14.26 -19.42
C ASP A 86 3.61 -13.22 -20.52
N HIS A 87 4.90 -12.97 -20.76
CA HIS A 87 5.34 -12.02 -21.79
C HIS A 87 4.92 -12.41 -23.21
N ILE A 88 4.71 -13.70 -23.48
CA ILE A 88 4.35 -14.20 -24.81
C ILE A 88 2.88 -13.87 -25.03
N SER A 89 2.00 -14.31 -24.12
CA SER A 89 0.53 -14.12 -24.05
C SER A 89 0.08 -12.67 -24.10
N GLY A 90 0.91 -11.74 -23.64
CA GLY A 90 0.63 -10.31 -23.68
C GLY A 90 0.73 -9.64 -25.05
N CYS A 91 1.54 -10.16 -25.99
CA CYS A 91 2.02 -9.35 -27.13
C CYS A 91 1.07 -9.24 -28.35
N GLY A 92 -0.06 -9.96 -28.41
CA GLY A 92 -0.91 -9.97 -29.62
C GLY A 92 -2.43 -10.01 -29.40
N ASN A 93 -2.92 -10.74 -28.39
CA ASN A 93 -4.36 -11.04 -28.30
C ASN A 93 -5.15 -10.12 -27.37
N ILE A 94 -4.45 -9.38 -26.51
CA ILE A 94 -5.09 -8.50 -25.51
C ILE A 94 -6.01 -7.46 -26.16
N GLN A 95 -5.68 -6.96 -27.36
CA GLN A 95 -6.53 -6.02 -28.08
C GLN A 95 -7.89 -6.62 -28.45
N ALA A 96 -7.92 -7.88 -28.91
CA ALA A 96 -9.16 -8.57 -29.25
C ALA A 96 -9.99 -8.87 -28.00
N TRP A 97 -9.33 -9.23 -26.89
CA TRP A 97 -9.99 -9.46 -25.61
C TRP A 97 -10.59 -8.18 -25.04
N MET A 98 -9.91 -7.04 -25.15
CA MET A 98 -10.46 -5.75 -24.69
C MET A 98 -11.74 -5.38 -25.44
N ARG A 99 -11.77 -5.55 -26.76
CA ARG A 99 -13.01 -5.33 -27.55
C ARG A 99 -14.17 -6.23 -27.12
N SER A 100 -13.86 -7.43 -26.61
CA SER A 100 -14.88 -8.37 -26.12
C SER A 100 -15.34 -7.99 -24.70
N ALA A 101 -14.41 -7.54 -23.85
CA ALA A 101 -14.68 -7.01 -22.52
C ALA A 101 -15.60 -5.79 -22.55
N ASP A 102 -15.40 -4.88 -23.51
CA ASP A 102 -16.23 -3.69 -23.70
C ASP A 102 -17.71 -4.04 -23.91
N LYS A 103 -17.99 -5.14 -24.64
CA LYS A 103 -19.36 -5.63 -24.90
C LYS A 103 -20.03 -6.26 -23.67
N ARG A 104 -19.30 -6.43 -22.57
CA ARG A 104 -19.72 -7.19 -21.38
C ARG A 104 -19.67 -6.35 -20.10
N CYS A 105 -19.61 -5.02 -20.24
CA CYS A 105 -19.77 -4.07 -19.15
C CYS A 105 -18.85 -4.34 -17.93
N VAL A 106 -17.57 -4.66 -18.18
CA VAL A 106 -16.61 -5.01 -17.12
C VAL A 106 -16.51 -3.92 -16.05
N ARG A 107 -16.60 -4.31 -14.77
CA ARG A 107 -16.53 -3.38 -13.63
C ARG A 107 -15.14 -3.34 -12.99
N GLU A 108 -14.46 -4.47 -12.86
CA GLU A 108 -13.07 -4.56 -12.43
C GLU A 108 -12.23 -5.27 -13.49
N LEU A 109 -11.17 -4.61 -13.94
CA LEU A 109 -10.19 -5.16 -14.87
C LEU A 109 -8.80 -5.20 -14.22
N ILE A 110 -8.21 -6.39 -14.20
CA ILE A 110 -6.88 -6.64 -13.64
C ILE A 110 -6.01 -7.27 -14.72
N ILE A 111 -4.90 -6.62 -15.09
CA ILE A 111 -3.92 -7.15 -16.02
C ILE A 111 -2.57 -7.19 -15.32
N GLN A 112 -2.05 -8.41 -15.14
CA GLN A 112 -0.77 -8.68 -14.49
C GLN A 112 0.14 -9.41 -15.47
N ILE A 113 1.28 -8.79 -15.78
CA ILE A 113 2.31 -9.41 -16.63
C ILE A 113 3.41 -10.00 -15.73
N ASP A 114 3.73 -11.28 -15.90
CA ASP A 114 4.83 -11.93 -15.19
C ASP A 114 6.19 -11.48 -15.74
N THR A 115 7.08 -11.02 -14.87
CA THR A 115 8.41 -10.46 -15.20
C THR A 115 9.56 -11.46 -15.06
N LEU A 116 9.30 -12.69 -14.59
CA LEU A 116 10.33 -13.72 -14.39
C LEU A 116 11.03 -14.15 -15.69
N THR A 117 10.41 -13.89 -16.84
CA THR A 117 10.97 -14.13 -18.16
C THR A 117 11.55 -12.84 -18.72
N PHE A 118 12.87 -12.62 -18.61
CA PHE A 118 13.63 -11.43 -19.05
C PHE A 118 13.61 -11.16 -20.57
N LYS A 119 12.43 -11.19 -21.21
CA LYS A 119 12.23 -10.86 -22.62
C LYS A 119 11.15 -9.80 -22.76
N LYS A 120 11.13 -9.19 -23.95
CA LYS A 120 10.52 -7.91 -24.33
C LYS A 120 9.30 -7.48 -23.51
N PRO A 121 9.21 -6.19 -23.14
CA PRO A 121 8.06 -5.66 -22.44
C PRO A 121 6.75 -5.85 -23.23
N VAL A 122 5.63 -6.06 -22.51
CA VAL A 122 4.29 -6.14 -23.08
C VAL A 122 3.66 -4.75 -23.14
N SER A 123 3.32 -4.29 -24.34
CA SER A 123 2.59 -3.04 -24.54
C SER A 123 1.09 -3.26 -24.46
N LEU A 124 0.38 -2.44 -23.66
CA LEU A 124 -1.07 -2.46 -23.61
C LEU A 124 -1.67 -1.73 -24.82
N PRO A 125 -2.74 -2.27 -25.41
CA PRO A 125 -3.38 -1.67 -26.57
C PRO A 125 -4.15 -0.41 -26.17
N TRP A 126 -4.17 0.59 -27.07
CA TRP A 126 -4.87 1.85 -26.82
C TRP A 126 -6.38 1.70 -26.59
N SER A 127 -6.98 0.65 -27.14
CA SER A 127 -8.42 0.36 -26.98
C SER A 127 -8.86 0.23 -25.52
N LEU A 128 -7.93 -0.10 -24.61
CA LEU A 128 -8.18 -0.12 -23.17
C LEU A 128 -8.52 1.28 -22.62
N PHE A 129 -7.96 2.33 -23.22
CA PHE A 129 -8.05 3.72 -22.76
C PHE A 129 -9.08 4.53 -23.56
N SER A 130 -9.37 4.14 -24.80
CA SER A 130 -10.23 4.89 -25.73
C SER A 130 -11.73 4.55 -25.60
N GLY A 131 -12.32 4.74 -24.41
CA GLY A 131 -13.76 4.73 -24.20
C GLY A 131 -14.47 3.37 -24.22
N GLY A 132 -13.71 2.26 -24.28
CA GLY A 132 -14.24 0.89 -24.35
C GLY A 132 -14.97 0.41 -23.09
N CYS A 133 -14.44 0.69 -21.90
CA CYS A 133 -15.01 0.20 -20.65
C CYS A 133 -15.70 1.31 -19.83
N ARG A 134 -16.83 1.85 -20.30
CA ARG A 134 -17.55 2.95 -19.61
C ARG A 134 -18.00 2.60 -18.18
N MET A 135 -18.22 1.33 -17.91
CA MET A 135 -18.64 0.82 -16.60
C MET A 135 -17.47 0.41 -15.69
N LEU A 136 -16.23 0.62 -16.14
CA LEU A 136 -15.05 0.26 -15.38
C LEU A 136 -14.93 1.14 -14.13
N VAL A 137 -14.99 0.50 -12.97
CA VAL A 137 -14.86 1.12 -11.65
C VAL A 137 -13.44 0.95 -11.11
N THR A 138 -12.80 -0.19 -11.42
CA THR A 138 -11.47 -0.52 -10.94
C THR A 138 -10.59 -0.99 -12.09
N LEU A 139 -9.41 -0.37 -12.25
CA LEU A 139 -8.38 -0.77 -13.20
C LEU A 139 -7.07 -1.02 -12.46
N LYS A 140 -6.53 -2.23 -12.58
CA LYS A 140 -5.23 -2.59 -11.98
C LYS A 140 -4.32 -3.13 -13.06
N LEU A 141 -3.19 -2.46 -13.26
CA LEU A 141 -2.18 -2.80 -14.26
C LEU A 141 -0.85 -3.03 -13.55
N THR A 142 -0.20 -4.14 -13.87
CA THR A 142 1.09 -4.51 -13.29
C THR A 142 2.08 -4.93 -14.38
N ASN A 143 3.30 -4.39 -14.35
CA ASN A 143 4.43 -4.77 -15.21
C ASN A 143 4.19 -4.60 -16.73
N ALA A 144 3.42 -3.60 -17.14
CA ALA A 144 3.12 -3.37 -18.54
C ALA A 144 3.63 -2.02 -19.05
N VAL A 145 3.68 -1.88 -20.38
CA VAL A 145 4.09 -0.65 -21.05
C VAL A 145 2.88 0.04 -21.63
N LEU A 146 2.71 1.30 -21.26
CA LEU A 146 1.71 2.17 -21.88
C LEU A 146 2.33 2.83 -23.11
N VAL A 147 1.54 2.90 -24.19
CA VAL A 147 1.91 3.55 -25.44
C VAL A 147 0.87 4.63 -25.68
N ASP A 148 1.31 5.85 -25.99
CA ASP A 148 0.40 6.94 -26.32
C ASP A 148 -0.05 6.80 -27.78
N ASP A 149 -1.35 6.79 -28.01
CA ASP A 149 -1.95 6.92 -29.33
C ASP A 149 -2.56 8.32 -29.41
N PHE A 150 -1.84 9.22 -30.08
CA PHE A 150 -2.18 10.64 -30.19
C PHE A 150 -3.52 10.90 -30.91
N THR A 151 -4.16 9.85 -31.44
CA THR A 151 -5.34 9.96 -32.30
C THR A 151 -6.67 9.95 -31.56
N SER A 152 -6.75 9.39 -30.34
CA SER A 152 -8.02 9.21 -29.63
C SER A 152 -7.94 9.67 -28.16
N PRO A 153 -8.98 10.30 -27.60
CA PRO A 153 -8.96 10.74 -26.21
C PRO A 153 -9.05 9.56 -25.24
N ILE A 154 -8.39 9.69 -24.10
CA ILE A 154 -8.51 8.76 -22.96
C ILE A 154 -9.87 9.03 -22.29
N SER A 155 -10.60 7.99 -21.90
CA SER A 155 -11.91 8.18 -21.26
C SER A 155 -12.21 7.09 -20.22
N PHE A 156 -12.24 7.49 -18.94
CA PHE A 156 -12.64 6.66 -17.81
C PHE A 156 -13.72 7.34 -16.95
N PRO A 157 -14.99 7.34 -17.41
CA PRO A 157 -16.04 8.13 -16.76
C PRO A 157 -16.46 7.61 -15.38
N SER A 158 -16.29 6.31 -15.11
CA SER A 158 -16.76 5.65 -13.88
C SER A 158 -15.63 5.15 -12.97
N LEU A 159 -14.37 5.43 -13.33
CA LEU A 159 -13.22 4.82 -12.67
C LEU A 159 -12.94 5.47 -11.32
N LYS A 160 -13.14 4.69 -10.25
CA LYS A 160 -12.92 5.10 -8.87
C LYS A 160 -11.59 4.62 -8.31
N THR A 161 -11.05 3.52 -8.83
CA THR A 161 -9.81 2.93 -8.35
C THR A 161 -8.86 2.65 -9.51
N LEU A 162 -7.67 3.23 -9.44
CA LEU A 162 -6.59 3.00 -10.41
C LEU A 162 -5.35 2.50 -9.67
N SER A 163 -4.81 1.36 -10.12
CA SER A 163 -3.54 0.82 -9.63
C SER A 163 -2.59 0.67 -10.81
N LEU A 164 -1.44 1.34 -10.72
CA LEU A 164 -0.38 1.33 -11.73
C LEU A 164 0.90 0.87 -11.04
N GLU A 165 1.20 -0.43 -11.17
CA GLU A 165 2.32 -1.03 -10.46
C GLU A 165 3.44 -1.46 -11.42
N SER A 166 4.65 -0.94 -11.20
CA SER A 166 5.83 -1.27 -12.01
C SER A 166 5.59 -1.06 -13.52
N MET A 167 4.99 0.10 -13.86
CA MET A 167 4.53 0.43 -15.22
C MET A 167 5.55 1.31 -15.95
N LYS A 168 5.74 1.07 -17.26
CA LYS A 168 6.51 1.98 -18.12
C LYS A 168 5.59 2.92 -18.87
N TYR A 169 5.85 4.22 -18.77
CA TYR A 169 5.03 5.26 -19.40
C TYR A 169 5.71 5.87 -20.64
N PRO A 170 4.94 6.42 -21.59
CA PRO A 170 5.50 7.20 -22.70
C PRO A 170 6.22 8.46 -22.21
N SER A 171 5.64 9.17 -21.25
CA SER A 171 6.17 10.43 -20.70
C SER A 171 5.46 10.79 -19.38
N GLY A 172 5.98 11.77 -18.64
CA GLY A 172 5.29 12.33 -17.48
C GLY A 172 4.00 13.08 -17.87
N GLU A 173 3.98 13.71 -19.04
CA GLU A 173 2.79 14.38 -19.58
C GLU A 173 1.67 13.38 -19.91
N PHE A 174 2.03 12.18 -20.36
CA PHE A 174 1.07 11.10 -20.54
C PHE A 174 0.37 10.73 -19.23
N VAL A 175 1.11 10.64 -18.12
CA VAL A 175 0.54 10.34 -16.80
C VAL A 175 -0.45 11.42 -16.38
N LYS A 176 -0.09 12.70 -16.55
CA LYS A 176 -1.00 13.83 -16.28
C LYS A 176 -2.28 13.73 -17.13
N LYS A 177 -2.14 13.47 -18.43
CA LYS A 177 -3.26 13.28 -19.37
C LYS A 177 -4.14 12.09 -18.97
N LEU A 178 -3.55 10.97 -18.53
CA LEU A 178 -4.29 9.80 -18.06
C LEU A 178 -5.14 10.14 -16.82
N LEU A 179 -4.51 10.73 -15.81
CA LEU A 179 -5.15 11.06 -14.53
C LEU A 179 -6.23 12.15 -14.68
N SER A 180 -6.00 13.17 -15.52
CA SER A 180 -6.99 14.24 -15.74
C SER A 180 -8.28 13.73 -16.41
N ASN A 181 -8.23 12.60 -17.12
CA ASN A 181 -9.40 11.96 -17.72
C ASN A 181 -10.14 10.98 -16.78
N CYS A 182 -9.68 10.85 -15.52
CA CYS A 182 -10.29 10.02 -14.49
C CYS A 182 -11.06 10.88 -13.46
N HIS A 183 -12.15 11.50 -13.91
CA HIS A 183 -12.86 12.56 -13.17
C HIS A 183 -13.49 12.15 -11.83
N VAL A 184 -13.72 10.86 -11.59
CA VAL A 184 -14.33 10.33 -10.35
C VAL A 184 -13.36 9.44 -9.55
N LEU A 185 -12.05 9.57 -9.80
CA LEU A 185 -11.01 8.76 -9.18
C LEU A 185 -10.89 9.04 -7.68
N GLU A 186 -11.17 8.04 -6.85
CA GLU A 186 -11.10 8.15 -5.39
C GLU A 186 -9.84 7.49 -4.81
N ASN A 187 -9.33 6.44 -5.45
CA ASN A 187 -8.19 5.65 -4.96
C ASN A 187 -7.13 5.48 -6.06
N LEU A 188 -5.90 5.89 -5.75
CA LEU A 188 -4.75 5.74 -6.64
C LEU A 188 -3.63 4.98 -5.93
N VAL A 189 -3.15 3.91 -6.56
CA VAL A 189 -1.95 3.18 -6.17
C VAL A 189 -0.93 3.31 -7.29
N VAL A 190 0.26 3.78 -6.95
CA VAL A 190 1.39 3.90 -7.88
C VAL A 190 2.57 3.19 -7.26
N GLU A 191 3.18 2.27 -8.00
CA GLU A 191 4.45 1.67 -7.62
C GLU A 191 5.47 1.95 -8.70
N GLN A 192 6.53 2.67 -8.34
CA GLN A 192 7.63 2.94 -9.23
C GLN A 192 8.69 1.86 -9.17
N CYS A 193 9.22 1.47 -10.33
CA CYS A 193 10.33 0.52 -10.44
C CYS A 193 11.47 1.08 -11.32
N HIS A 194 12.62 0.40 -11.32
CA HIS A 194 13.84 0.84 -12.03
C HIS A 194 13.68 0.89 -13.57
N VAL A 195 12.60 0.30 -14.10
CA VAL A 195 12.27 0.27 -15.53
C VAL A 195 11.43 1.49 -15.94
N ASP A 196 11.00 2.29 -14.97
CA ASP A 196 10.16 3.45 -15.20
C ASP A 196 10.96 4.57 -15.88
N SER A 197 10.37 5.11 -16.94
CA SER A 197 10.90 6.23 -17.71
C SER A 197 10.58 7.60 -17.10
N VAL A 198 9.67 7.64 -16.11
CA VAL A 198 9.15 8.88 -15.54
C VAL A 198 9.85 9.16 -14.22
N ASN A 199 10.73 10.17 -14.22
CA ASN A 199 11.43 10.59 -13.01
C ASN A 199 10.50 11.33 -12.04
N ILE A 200 9.63 12.20 -12.55
CA ILE A 200 8.70 12.99 -11.73
C ILE A 200 7.27 12.54 -12.02
N PHE A 201 6.63 11.89 -11.06
CA PHE A 201 5.24 11.46 -11.18
C PHE A 201 4.31 12.53 -10.61
N THR A 202 3.55 13.20 -11.48
CA THR A 202 2.64 14.28 -11.10
C THR A 202 1.21 13.77 -10.94
N VAL A 203 0.63 13.98 -9.76
CA VAL A 203 -0.74 13.62 -9.40
C VAL A 203 -1.54 14.89 -9.18
N ILE A 204 -2.31 15.32 -10.18
CA ILE A 204 -3.26 16.44 -10.06
C ILE A 204 -4.66 15.86 -10.20
N VAL A 205 -5.28 15.52 -9.08
CA VAL A 205 -6.57 14.80 -9.04
C VAL A 205 -7.43 15.35 -7.90
N PRO A 206 -8.33 16.31 -8.16
CA PRO A 206 -9.10 17.00 -7.14
C PRO A 206 -10.06 16.12 -6.33
N CYS A 207 -10.53 15.01 -6.90
CA CYS A 207 -11.47 14.08 -6.29
C CYS A 207 -10.81 12.92 -5.51
N LEU A 208 -9.48 12.85 -5.51
CA LEU A 208 -8.73 11.75 -4.91
C LEU A 208 -8.86 11.75 -3.39
N LYS A 209 -9.24 10.61 -2.81
CA LYS A 209 -9.41 10.40 -1.36
C LYS A 209 -8.27 9.57 -0.75
N SER A 210 -7.72 8.63 -1.51
CA SER A 210 -6.65 7.74 -1.05
C SER A 210 -5.52 7.65 -2.07
N LEU A 211 -4.29 7.88 -1.62
CA LEU A 211 -3.08 7.75 -2.42
C LEU A 211 -2.10 6.80 -1.74
N VAL A 212 -1.61 5.81 -2.48
CA VAL A 212 -0.54 4.90 -2.07
C VAL A 212 0.58 4.99 -3.10
N MET A 213 1.78 5.33 -2.64
CA MET A 213 2.98 5.41 -3.47
C MET A 213 4.01 4.42 -2.94
N LYS A 214 4.53 3.57 -3.83
CA LYS A 214 5.52 2.55 -3.52
C LYS A 214 6.74 2.74 -4.41
N THR A 215 7.92 2.38 -3.92
CA THR A 215 9.14 2.30 -4.75
C THR A 215 9.89 1.01 -4.44
N LEU A 216 10.13 0.17 -5.45
CA LEU A 216 10.66 -1.19 -5.25
C LEU A 216 12.19 -1.29 -5.22
N ASN A 217 12.94 -0.25 -5.60
CA ASN A 217 14.40 -0.29 -5.54
C ASN A 217 15.01 1.10 -5.70
N THR A 218 15.75 1.56 -4.69
CA THR A 218 16.41 2.86 -4.71
C THR A 218 17.74 2.74 -5.46
N ARG A 219 17.89 3.36 -6.63
CA ARG A 219 19.25 3.79 -7.02
C ARG A 219 19.66 4.80 -5.96
N VAL A 220 20.61 4.42 -5.12
CA VAL A 220 21.20 5.33 -4.13
C VAL A 220 21.66 6.58 -4.89
N GLY A 221 21.07 7.73 -4.60
CA GLY A 221 21.60 9.04 -4.99
C GLY A 221 21.03 9.72 -6.24
N ASN A 222 19.91 9.30 -6.83
CA ASN A 222 19.28 10.13 -7.87
C ASN A 222 18.19 11.05 -7.29
N ASP A 223 18.61 12.22 -6.79
CA ASP A 223 17.74 13.27 -6.26
C ASP A 223 16.73 13.85 -7.28
N ALA A 224 16.84 13.47 -8.56
CA ALA A 224 15.96 13.95 -9.62
C ALA A 224 14.61 13.21 -9.71
N GLN A 225 14.42 12.13 -8.95
CA GLN A 225 13.16 11.38 -8.92
C GLN A 225 12.25 11.85 -7.79
N GLY A 226 10.94 11.87 -8.06
CA GLY A 226 9.99 12.28 -7.03
C GLY A 226 8.53 12.35 -7.47
N PHE A 227 7.72 12.83 -6.54
CA PHE A 227 6.28 12.99 -6.71
C PHE A 227 5.89 14.47 -6.57
N VAL A 228 4.95 14.90 -7.38
CA VAL A 228 4.29 16.21 -7.22
C VAL A 228 2.80 15.95 -7.06
N ILE A 229 2.20 16.43 -5.98
CA ILE A 229 0.84 16.08 -5.60
C ILE A 229 0.01 17.35 -5.40
N ASP A 230 -1.09 17.40 -6.12
CA ASP A 230 -2.19 18.33 -5.91
C ASP A 230 -3.50 17.54 -5.85
N ALA A 231 -3.92 17.23 -4.62
CA ALA A 231 -5.09 16.42 -4.32
C ALA A 231 -5.83 17.01 -3.10
N PRO A 232 -6.58 18.11 -3.27
CA PRO A 232 -7.24 18.82 -2.16
C PRO A 232 -8.28 17.99 -1.39
N SER A 233 -8.79 16.89 -1.97
CA SER A 233 -9.74 15.99 -1.30
C SER A 233 -9.09 14.80 -0.61
N LEU A 234 -7.76 14.74 -0.55
CA LEU A 234 -7.04 13.58 -0.03
C LEU A 234 -7.29 13.40 1.47
N GLU A 235 -7.70 12.20 1.87
CA GLU A 235 -7.99 11.82 3.26
C GLU A 235 -6.94 10.84 3.81
N LYS A 236 -6.41 9.97 2.95
CA LYS A 236 -5.44 8.92 3.27
C LYS A 236 -4.22 9.00 2.37
N PHE A 237 -3.04 9.00 2.97
CA PHE A 237 -1.79 9.13 2.26
C PHE A 237 -0.75 8.10 2.72
N ASN A 238 -0.28 7.25 1.81
CA ASN A 238 0.71 6.22 2.14
C ASN A 238 1.91 6.34 1.22
N ILE A 239 3.10 6.43 1.79
CA ILE A 239 4.38 6.30 1.09
C ILE A 239 5.11 5.09 1.65
N LEU A 240 5.52 4.19 0.77
CA LEU A 240 6.25 2.97 1.10
C LEU A 240 7.55 2.88 0.30
N HIS A 241 8.68 2.86 1.02
CA HIS A 241 10.03 2.66 0.49
C HIS A 241 10.51 3.69 -0.54
N SER A 242 10.02 4.94 -0.48
CA SER A 242 10.41 5.99 -1.46
C SER A 242 11.86 6.48 -1.26
N SER A 243 12.51 6.78 -2.39
CA SER A 243 13.68 7.66 -2.49
C SER A 243 13.34 8.94 -3.26
N GLY A 244 14.13 10.00 -3.07
CA GLY A 244 13.95 11.25 -3.81
C GLY A 244 13.11 12.28 -3.05
N PHE A 245 12.25 13.00 -3.78
CA PHE A 245 11.43 14.07 -3.21
C PHE A 245 9.92 13.83 -3.39
N CYS A 246 9.10 14.45 -2.53
CA CYS A 246 7.68 14.63 -2.80
C CYS A 246 7.24 16.02 -2.38
N ILE A 247 6.63 16.73 -3.32
CA ILE A 247 6.15 18.09 -3.15
C ILE A 247 4.62 18.06 -3.18
N PHE A 248 4.02 18.78 -2.25
CA PHE A 248 2.60 19.12 -2.30
C PHE A 248 2.48 20.55 -2.82
N GLU A 249 1.67 20.75 -3.85
CA GLU A 249 1.48 22.08 -4.45
C GLU A 249 0.54 22.95 -3.61
N ASN A 250 -0.50 22.35 -3.03
CA ASN A 250 -1.50 23.02 -2.22
C ASN A 250 -1.62 22.40 -0.83
N ASP A 251 -2.21 23.16 0.10
CA ASP A 251 -2.51 22.68 1.44
C ASP A 251 -3.55 21.54 1.40
N MET A 252 -3.16 20.38 1.90
CA MET A 252 -3.98 19.17 1.93
C MET A 252 -4.64 19.02 3.30
N THR A 253 -5.47 20.01 3.65
CA THR A 253 -6.08 20.13 4.98
C THR A 253 -6.95 18.94 5.38
N LYS A 254 -7.46 18.17 4.41
CA LYS A 254 -8.32 17.00 4.64
C LYS A 254 -7.56 15.72 4.96
N VAL A 255 -6.22 15.68 4.87
CA VAL A 255 -5.48 14.44 5.11
C VAL A 255 -5.51 14.10 6.60
N VAL A 256 -6.22 13.03 6.94
CA VAL A 256 -6.43 12.58 8.31
C VAL A 256 -5.45 11.47 8.67
N ASP A 257 -5.13 10.60 7.72
CA ASP A 257 -4.35 9.38 7.93
C ASP A 257 -3.11 9.38 7.03
N ALA A 258 -1.93 9.22 7.63
CA ALA A 258 -0.68 9.12 6.90
C ALA A 258 0.22 7.99 7.38
N ASN A 259 0.76 7.25 6.42
CA ASN A 259 1.75 6.20 6.62
C ASN A 259 3.01 6.53 5.81
N LEU A 260 4.11 6.79 6.48
CA LEU A 260 5.36 7.23 5.88
C LEU A 260 6.48 6.23 6.22
N VAL A 261 6.67 5.24 5.35
CA VAL A 261 7.84 4.35 5.38
C VAL A 261 8.81 4.83 4.32
N VAL A 262 9.88 5.51 4.70
CA VAL A 262 10.77 6.20 3.76
C VAL A 262 12.23 5.84 4.02
N VAL A 263 13.03 5.73 2.96
CA VAL A 263 14.46 5.33 3.04
C VAL A 263 15.40 6.53 2.89
N ASN A 264 15.06 7.50 2.04
CA ASN A 264 15.82 8.75 1.91
C ASN A 264 14.85 9.86 1.53
N TRP A 265 14.71 10.88 2.38
CA TRP A 265 13.71 11.93 2.20
C TRP A 265 14.18 13.30 2.64
N LYS A 266 14.00 14.30 1.77
CA LYS A 266 14.43 15.69 2.05
C LYS A 266 13.29 16.63 2.48
N LEU A 267 12.02 16.20 2.48
CA LEU A 267 10.86 17.12 2.55
C LEU A 267 9.95 16.98 3.77
N TRP A 268 10.53 16.72 4.95
CA TRP A 268 9.74 16.80 6.18
C TRP A 268 9.38 18.24 6.58
N LYS A 269 10.17 19.24 6.14
CA LYS A 269 9.99 20.67 6.47
C LYS A 269 8.63 21.28 6.10
N LYS A 270 7.78 20.56 5.37
CA LYS A 270 6.48 21.03 4.87
C LYS A 270 5.28 20.19 5.33
N LEU A 271 5.47 18.94 5.75
CA LEU A 271 4.34 18.03 6.03
C LEU A 271 3.45 18.51 7.18
N GLY A 272 4.05 18.99 8.29
CA GLY A 272 3.29 19.44 9.44
C GLY A 272 2.53 20.76 9.23
N SER A 273 2.91 21.56 8.22
CA SER A 273 2.17 22.78 7.86
C SER A 273 1.06 22.54 6.84
N ILE A 274 1.16 21.47 6.05
CA ILE A 274 0.30 21.23 4.88
C ILE A 274 -0.91 20.35 5.20
N ALA A 275 -0.85 19.53 6.26
CA ALA A 275 -1.86 18.52 6.53
C ALA A 275 -2.24 18.43 8.02
N SER A 276 -3.54 18.28 8.28
CA SER A 276 -4.12 18.15 9.62
C SER A 276 -4.21 16.68 10.05
N PHE A 277 -3.04 16.00 10.08
CA PHE A 277 -2.97 14.58 10.41
C PHE A 277 -3.58 14.31 11.79
N LYS A 278 -4.52 13.35 11.89
CA LYS A 278 -5.00 12.81 13.17
C LYS A 278 -4.32 11.50 13.54
N ARG A 279 -3.87 10.75 12.52
CA ARG A 279 -3.15 9.49 12.65
C ARG A 279 -1.91 9.51 11.75
N LEU A 280 -0.76 9.25 12.35
CA LEU A 280 0.51 9.27 11.65
C LEU A 280 1.33 8.02 12.02
N TYR A 281 1.76 7.27 11.02
CA TYR A 281 2.74 6.20 11.16
C TYR A 281 4.04 6.58 10.47
N LEU A 282 5.16 6.48 11.20
CA LEU A 282 6.48 6.89 10.75
C LEU A 282 7.48 5.74 10.82
N CYS A 283 8.18 5.53 9.71
CA CYS A 283 9.35 4.68 9.61
C CYS A 283 10.37 5.38 8.70
N VAL A 284 11.10 6.35 9.25
CA VAL A 284 11.99 7.23 8.49
C VAL A 284 13.34 7.36 9.18
N PRO A 285 14.47 7.40 8.43
CA PRO A 285 15.77 7.68 9.02
C PRO A 285 15.85 9.13 9.50
N SER A 286 16.46 9.36 10.66
CA SER A 286 16.75 10.71 11.15
C SER A 286 17.97 11.25 10.42
N SER A 287 17.77 11.95 9.30
CA SER A 287 18.83 12.82 8.80
C SER A 287 18.81 14.13 9.59
N LYS A 288 19.98 14.70 9.90
CA LYS A 288 20.11 16.02 10.55
C LYS A 288 19.41 17.13 9.76
N ASP A 289 19.16 16.93 8.46
CA ASP A 289 18.51 17.88 7.56
C ASP A 289 16.99 17.72 7.45
N VAL A 290 16.44 16.59 7.92
CA VAL A 290 15.00 16.28 7.82
C VAL A 290 14.19 17.23 8.70
N TYR A 291 14.67 17.57 9.89
CA TYR A 291 13.87 18.26 10.90
C TYR A 291 14.44 19.65 11.27
N THR A 292 14.60 20.55 10.29
CA THR A 292 15.06 21.92 10.57
C THR A 292 13.93 22.94 10.71
N ALA A 293 12.66 22.53 10.66
CA ALA A 293 11.52 23.45 10.64
C ALA A 293 10.49 23.06 11.71
N ARG A 294 10.17 24.06 12.55
CA ARG A 294 9.18 24.16 13.63
C ARG A 294 7.76 23.76 13.18
N SER A 295 7.57 22.49 12.86
CA SER A 295 6.32 21.95 12.32
C SER A 295 5.48 21.40 13.46
N VAL A 296 4.39 22.08 13.82
CA VAL A 296 3.55 21.66 14.96
C VAL A 296 2.38 20.82 14.46
N PHE A 297 2.31 19.57 14.91
CA PHE A 297 1.22 18.63 14.62
C PHE A 297 0.05 18.82 15.59
N THR A 298 -0.61 19.98 15.52
CA THR A 298 -1.69 20.36 16.44
C THR A 298 -2.90 19.42 16.39
N SER A 299 -3.15 18.76 15.26
CA SER A 299 -4.29 17.84 15.09
C SER A 299 -3.97 16.38 15.39
N LEU A 300 -2.71 16.05 15.69
CA LEU A 300 -2.27 14.65 15.81
C LEU A 300 -2.75 14.03 17.11
N VAL A 301 -3.50 12.93 17.00
CA VAL A 301 -4.08 12.21 18.13
C VAL A 301 -3.41 10.84 18.32
N HIS A 302 -3.06 10.16 17.22
CA HIS A 302 -2.41 8.85 17.27
C HIS A 302 -1.10 8.87 16.49
N LEU A 303 -0.03 8.45 17.14
CA LEU A 303 1.30 8.34 16.57
C LEU A 303 1.77 6.90 16.67
N LYS A 304 2.18 6.32 15.54
CA LYS A 304 2.92 5.07 15.48
C LYS A 304 4.33 5.37 14.97
N ILE A 305 5.37 4.88 15.64
CA ILE A 305 6.76 4.97 15.18
C ILE A 305 7.37 3.59 15.05
N CYS A 306 8.06 3.37 13.94
CA CYS A 306 8.83 2.18 13.68
C CYS A 306 10.23 2.28 14.30
N THR A 307 10.61 1.28 15.08
CA THR A 307 11.90 1.25 15.82
C THR A 307 13.03 0.56 15.05
N CYS A 308 12.90 0.42 13.72
CA CYS A 308 13.87 -0.31 12.88
C CYS A 308 15.06 0.54 12.41
N GLU A 309 14.98 1.85 12.58
CA GLU A 309 16.05 2.81 12.26
C GLU A 309 16.93 3.03 13.47
N THR A 310 18.19 3.42 13.29
CA THR A 310 19.08 3.71 14.43
C THR A 310 18.52 4.89 15.24
N GLU A 311 18.33 6.03 14.60
CA GLU A 311 18.00 7.30 15.26
C GLU A 311 16.49 7.48 15.55
N TRP A 312 15.74 6.38 15.72
CA TRP A 312 14.27 6.42 15.90
C TRP A 312 13.85 7.14 17.18
N VAL A 313 14.65 7.08 18.24
CA VAL A 313 14.41 7.81 19.51
C VAL A 313 14.43 9.32 19.27
N ASN A 314 15.32 9.79 18.40
CA ASN A 314 15.49 11.20 18.09
C ASN A 314 14.27 11.74 17.33
N LEU A 315 13.74 10.91 16.43
CA LEU A 315 12.47 11.17 15.77
C LEU A 315 11.31 11.20 16.78
N LEU A 316 11.23 10.21 17.66
CA LEU A 316 10.19 10.13 18.71
C LEU A 316 10.16 11.42 19.53
N MET A 317 11.30 11.85 20.07
CA MET A 317 11.36 13.02 20.95
C MET A 317 10.98 14.33 20.24
N ARG A 318 11.38 14.49 18.97
CA ARG A 318 10.98 15.66 18.16
C ARG A 318 9.47 15.67 17.91
N VAL A 319 8.91 14.56 17.45
CA VAL A 319 7.48 14.49 17.13
C VAL A 319 6.63 14.64 18.39
N LEU A 320 7.06 14.09 19.54
CA LEU A 320 6.40 14.31 20.82
C LEU A 320 6.39 15.79 21.22
N GLY A 321 7.50 16.50 21.02
CA GLY A 321 7.61 17.95 21.28
C GLY A 321 6.67 18.78 20.41
N ASP A 322 6.42 18.33 19.18
CA ASP A 322 5.58 19.04 18.21
C ASP A 322 4.10 18.60 18.19
N SER A 323 3.70 17.63 19.00
CA SER A 323 2.36 17.02 18.96
C SER A 323 1.57 17.25 20.25
N PRO A 324 1.18 18.50 20.58
CA PRO A 324 0.64 18.83 21.90
C PRO A 324 -0.63 18.05 22.27
N ASN A 325 -1.46 17.67 21.28
CA ASN A 325 -2.74 16.98 21.47
C ASN A 325 -2.66 15.45 21.34
N LEU A 326 -1.45 14.87 21.38
CA LEU A 326 -1.26 13.44 21.23
C LEU A 326 -1.89 12.66 22.38
N ARG A 327 -2.72 11.66 22.06
CA ARG A 327 -3.40 10.80 23.05
C ARG A 327 -2.93 9.36 23.02
N ALA A 328 -2.46 8.88 21.88
CA ALA A 328 -2.03 7.50 21.71
C ALA A 328 -0.65 7.42 21.05
N LEU A 329 0.28 6.73 21.71
CA LEU A 329 1.62 6.43 21.20
C LEU A 329 1.79 4.93 21.03
N LYS A 330 2.22 4.50 19.84
CA LYS A 330 2.52 3.11 19.51
C LYS A 330 3.93 2.96 18.97
N LEU A 331 4.71 2.04 19.53
CA LEU A 331 6.07 1.69 19.09
C LEU A 331 6.11 0.23 18.61
N ASP A 332 6.72 0.00 17.46
CA ASP A 332 6.66 -1.32 16.80
C ASP A 332 7.81 -1.48 15.78
N GLN A 333 8.58 -2.56 15.85
CA GLN A 333 9.64 -2.86 14.91
C GLN A 333 9.08 -3.61 13.69
N CYS A 334 8.35 -2.91 12.82
CA CYS A 334 7.67 -3.51 11.67
C CYS A 334 8.61 -4.01 10.55
N HIS A 335 9.87 -3.56 10.54
CA HIS A 335 10.85 -3.89 9.50
C HIS A 335 12.14 -4.44 10.13
N PRO A 336 12.93 -5.22 9.36
CA PRO A 336 14.30 -5.55 9.75
C PRO A 336 15.11 -4.29 10.03
N LEU A 337 16.09 -4.38 10.94
CA LEU A 337 17.01 -3.28 11.22
C LEU A 337 17.71 -2.87 9.92
N ARG A 338 17.68 -1.56 9.61
CA ARG A 338 18.21 -1.05 8.34
C ARG A 338 19.74 -0.91 8.33
N SER A 339 20.38 -0.84 9.49
CA SER A 339 21.84 -0.83 9.63
C SER A 339 22.33 -2.13 10.27
N TYR A 340 23.55 -2.53 9.92
CA TYR A 340 24.33 -3.53 10.66
C TYR A 340 24.98 -2.95 11.92
N GLU A 341 24.79 -1.65 12.16
CA GLU A 341 25.27 -0.99 13.36
C GLU A 341 24.41 -1.42 14.55
N PRO A 342 25.01 -1.59 15.75
CA PRO A 342 24.23 -1.83 16.95
C PRO A 342 23.18 -0.73 17.11
N ARG A 343 22.01 -1.10 17.67
CA ARG A 343 20.99 -0.10 18.04
C ARG A 343 21.70 1.01 18.82
N PRO A 344 21.53 2.29 18.45
CA PRO A 344 22.24 3.34 19.16
C PRO A 344 21.77 3.27 20.61
N CYS A 345 22.72 3.10 21.52
CA CYS A 345 22.50 3.35 22.93
C CYS A 345 21.89 4.74 23.05
N TRP A 346 20.94 4.92 23.96
CA TRP A 346 20.52 6.26 24.36
C TRP A 346 21.78 7.04 24.69
N ASN A 347 22.12 8.01 23.84
CA ASN A 347 23.43 8.62 23.93
C ASN A 347 23.43 9.50 25.19
N PRO A 348 24.29 9.27 26.19
CA PRO A 348 24.30 10.04 27.44
C PRO A 348 24.60 11.54 27.24
N SER A 349 25.15 11.93 26.08
CA SER A 349 25.28 13.35 25.70
C SER A 349 23.93 14.02 25.39
N TRP A 350 22.86 13.23 25.30
CA TRP A 350 21.48 13.66 25.49
C TRP A 350 21.29 13.76 26.99
N ASN A 351 21.53 14.96 27.53
CA ASN A 351 20.81 15.34 28.74
C ASN A 351 19.35 14.98 28.48
N GLU A 352 18.75 14.16 29.36
CA GLU A 352 17.31 14.02 29.53
C GLU A 352 16.64 15.33 29.06
N PRO A 353 15.69 15.29 28.11
CA PRO A 353 15.24 16.49 27.42
C PRO A 353 15.05 17.61 28.42
N SER A 354 15.68 18.77 28.20
CA SER A 354 15.70 19.86 29.18
C SER A 354 14.30 20.27 29.66
N SER A 355 13.27 19.89 28.89
CA SER A 355 11.88 19.83 29.32
C SER A 355 11.19 18.58 28.75
N VAL A 356 10.35 17.94 29.55
CA VAL A 356 9.46 16.85 29.10
C VAL A 356 8.47 17.40 28.08
N PRO A 357 8.26 16.73 26.92
CA PRO A 357 7.27 17.15 25.94
C PRO A 357 5.87 17.34 26.55
N GLU A 358 5.22 18.45 26.18
CA GLU A 358 3.91 18.84 26.72
C GLU A 358 2.83 17.78 26.43
N SER A 359 2.97 17.07 25.31
CA SER A 359 2.13 15.94 24.91
C SER A 359 2.10 14.80 25.93
N LEU A 360 3.25 14.46 26.51
CA LEU A 360 3.34 13.45 27.57
C LEU A 360 2.72 13.96 28.87
N LEU A 361 2.96 15.23 29.21
CA LEU A 361 2.51 15.81 30.47
C LEU A 361 0.99 15.97 30.56
N SER A 362 0.31 16.22 29.44
CA SER A 362 -1.06 16.71 29.43
C SER A 362 -2.10 15.78 28.80
N ASN A 363 -1.73 14.99 27.77
CA ASN A 363 -2.73 14.37 26.90
C ASN A 363 -2.55 12.88 26.63
N LEU A 364 -1.35 12.32 26.82
CA LEU A 364 -1.11 10.91 26.49
C LEU A 364 -1.91 9.96 27.40
N GLU A 365 -2.84 9.21 26.82
CA GLU A 365 -3.74 8.27 27.50
C GLU A 365 -3.37 6.81 27.27
N THR A 366 -2.82 6.47 26.10
CA THR A 366 -2.46 5.09 25.76
C THR A 366 -1.05 4.99 25.21
N PHE A 367 -0.30 4.03 25.71
CA PHE A 367 1.02 3.66 25.23
C PHE A 367 1.04 2.17 24.86
N GLU A 368 1.48 1.84 23.66
CA GLU A 368 1.60 0.46 23.20
C GLU A 368 3.00 0.20 22.64
N TRP A 369 3.67 -0.86 23.10
CA TRP A 369 4.90 -1.38 22.50
C TRP A 369 4.66 -2.80 22.01
N VAL A 370 4.80 -3.04 20.71
CA VAL A 370 4.41 -4.32 20.06
C VAL A 370 5.54 -5.34 20.03
N THR A 371 6.76 -4.91 19.76
CA THR A 371 7.93 -5.79 19.65
C THR A 371 8.98 -5.31 20.64
N TYR A 372 8.75 -5.59 21.93
CA TYR A 372 9.64 -5.17 23.01
C TYR A 372 10.64 -6.30 23.32
N GLU A 373 11.93 -6.05 23.11
CA GLU A 373 13.00 -7.03 23.35
C GLU A 373 13.69 -6.84 24.71
N GLY A 374 13.43 -5.71 25.39
CA GLY A 374 14.06 -5.36 26.67
C GLY A 374 15.53 -4.95 26.50
N ALA A 375 15.86 -4.31 25.38
CA ALA A 375 17.16 -3.69 25.21
C ALA A 375 17.27 -2.42 26.07
N GLU A 376 18.50 -2.02 26.41
CA GLU A 376 18.78 -0.89 27.34
C GLU A 376 18.05 0.39 26.91
N GLU A 377 18.10 0.72 25.62
CA GLU A 377 17.41 1.89 25.07
C GLU A 377 15.88 1.78 25.12
N GLU A 378 15.32 0.57 25.03
CA GLU A 378 13.88 0.36 25.11
C GLU A 378 13.38 0.51 26.55
N ILE A 379 14.15 -0.02 27.51
CA ILE A 379 13.91 0.13 28.94
C ILE A 379 13.87 1.60 29.31
N GLU A 380 14.85 2.38 28.88
CA GLU A 380 14.93 3.81 29.17
C GLU A 380 13.75 4.59 28.58
N VAL A 381 13.30 4.28 27.35
CA VAL A 381 12.13 4.93 26.75
C VAL A 381 10.86 4.59 27.53
N VAL A 382 10.69 3.34 27.94
CA VAL A 382 9.53 2.95 28.75
C VAL A 382 9.55 3.66 30.10
N ALA A 383 10.69 3.66 30.80
CA ALA A 383 10.86 4.34 32.08
C ALA A 383 10.60 5.84 31.97
N PHE A 384 11.10 6.47 30.91
CA PHE A 384 10.85 7.88 30.61
C PHE A 384 9.36 8.17 30.38
N VAL A 385 8.68 7.38 29.55
CA VAL A 385 7.24 7.56 29.28
C VAL A 385 6.42 7.34 30.55
N PHE A 386 6.70 6.29 31.32
CA PHE A 386 5.97 5.97 32.55
C PHE A 386 6.10 7.07 33.60
N ARG A 387 7.32 7.57 33.82
CA ARG A 387 7.58 8.65 34.79
C ARG A 387 6.98 9.99 34.34
N SER A 388 7.01 10.27 33.04
CA SER A 388 6.59 11.56 32.47
C SER A 388 5.08 11.67 32.23
N ALA A 389 4.41 10.59 31.83
CA ALA A 389 3.02 10.64 31.36
C ALA A 389 2.01 10.60 32.53
N LYS A 390 1.50 11.77 32.91
CA LYS A 390 0.60 11.93 34.08
C LYS A 390 -0.83 11.44 33.86
N TYR A 391 -1.30 11.43 32.61
CA TYR A 391 -2.68 11.04 32.24
C TYR A 391 -2.77 9.66 31.57
N LEU A 392 -1.69 8.88 31.63
CA LEU A 392 -1.63 7.56 31.02
C LEU A 392 -2.62 6.61 31.71
N LYS A 393 -3.60 6.10 30.95
CA LYS A 393 -4.64 5.18 31.43
C LYS A 393 -4.26 3.72 31.16
N LYS A 394 -3.59 3.47 30.04
CA LYS A 394 -3.24 2.12 29.60
C LYS A 394 -1.85 2.09 28.99
N ALA A 395 -1.02 1.18 29.48
CA ALA A 395 0.24 0.80 28.87
C ALA A 395 0.15 -0.67 28.47
N ALA A 396 0.41 -1.00 27.21
CA ALA A 396 0.44 -2.38 26.71
C ALA A 396 1.84 -2.69 26.16
N ILE A 397 2.51 -3.71 26.70
CA ILE A 397 3.85 -4.13 26.27
C ILE A 397 3.79 -5.60 25.86
N ASN A 398 4.07 -5.87 24.59
CA ASN A 398 4.17 -7.21 24.04
C ASN A 398 5.65 -7.60 23.98
N ILE A 399 6.01 -8.60 24.80
CA ILE A 399 7.39 -9.01 24.99
C ILE A 399 7.78 -9.99 23.90
N HIS A 400 8.58 -9.52 22.95
CA HIS A 400 9.13 -10.33 21.89
C HIS A 400 10.53 -10.78 22.27
N SER A 401 10.72 -12.08 22.50
CA SER A 401 12.06 -12.63 22.72
C SER A 401 12.49 -13.45 21.52
N LYS A 402 13.63 -13.08 20.92
CA LYS A 402 14.30 -13.87 19.89
C LYS A 402 14.87 -15.19 20.44
N THR A 403 15.09 -15.26 21.75
CA THR A 403 15.60 -16.44 22.45
C THR A 403 14.51 -17.04 23.35
N ASN A 404 14.50 -18.37 23.53
CA ASN A 404 13.64 -19.02 24.52
C ASN A 404 14.14 -18.84 25.96
N ASP A 405 14.89 -17.77 26.24
CA ASP A 405 15.45 -17.48 27.54
C ASP A 405 14.36 -16.94 28.46
N THR A 406 13.81 -17.84 29.28
CA THR A 406 12.75 -17.53 30.25
C THR A 406 13.22 -16.60 31.36
N ASP A 407 14.49 -16.67 31.75
CA ASP A 407 15.03 -15.87 32.84
C ASP A 407 15.18 -14.40 32.41
N LYS A 408 15.70 -14.19 31.20
CA LYS A 408 15.76 -12.85 30.60
C LYS A 408 14.37 -12.21 30.47
N LYS A 409 13.36 -12.98 30.06
CA LYS A 409 11.96 -12.47 30.02
C LYS A 409 11.47 -12.06 31.41
N LEU A 410 11.76 -12.85 32.44
CA LEU A 410 11.35 -12.55 33.82
C LEU A 410 12.04 -11.31 34.37
N GLU A 411 13.33 -11.10 34.07
CA GLU A 411 14.05 -9.88 34.44
C GLU A 411 13.41 -8.64 33.82
N VAL A 412 13.15 -8.68 32.51
CA VAL A 412 12.47 -7.60 31.79
C VAL A 412 11.10 -7.30 32.40
N ILE A 413 10.32 -8.34 32.74
CA ILE A 413 9.01 -8.15 33.39
C ILE A 413 9.17 -7.46 34.75
N LYS A 414 10.11 -7.91 35.59
CA LYS A 414 10.36 -7.31 36.91
C LYS A 414 10.71 -5.84 36.78
N GLU A 415 11.55 -5.49 35.81
CA GLU A 415 11.97 -4.12 35.55
C GLU A 415 10.79 -3.21 35.16
N LEU A 416 9.92 -3.69 34.25
CA LEU A 416 8.70 -2.99 33.83
C LEU A 416 7.73 -2.73 34.99
N PHE A 417 7.60 -3.66 35.93
CA PHE A 417 6.77 -3.48 37.12
C PHE A 417 7.43 -2.60 38.19
N SER A 418 8.77 -2.57 38.24
CA SER A 418 9.52 -1.71 39.16
C SER A 418 9.59 -0.24 38.72
N SER A 419 9.31 0.03 37.44
CA SER A 419 9.37 1.37 36.86
C SER A 419 8.35 2.32 37.50
N SER A 420 8.82 3.49 37.93
CA SER A 420 7.98 4.53 38.53
C SER A 420 6.95 5.06 37.52
N ARG A 421 5.70 5.20 37.96
CA ARG A 421 4.58 5.68 37.13
C ARG A 421 4.14 7.06 37.62
N GLY A 422 4.18 8.03 36.71
CA GLY A 422 3.64 9.36 36.91
C GLY A 422 2.11 9.39 36.97
N SER A 423 1.44 8.39 36.37
CA SER A 423 -0.01 8.23 36.47
C SER A 423 -0.41 7.05 37.37
N PRO A 424 -1.13 7.30 38.48
CA PRO A 424 -1.63 6.22 39.35
C PRO A 424 -2.77 5.42 38.69
N ALA A 425 -3.42 5.97 37.66
CA ALA A 425 -4.51 5.33 36.93
C ALA A 425 -4.02 4.38 35.82
N CYS A 426 -2.71 4.33 35.55
CA CYS A 426 -2.16 3.54 34.46
C CYS A 426 -2.21 2.03 34.76
N VAL A 427 -3.00 1.32 33.95
CA VAL A 427 -3.02 -0.15 33.92
C VAL A 427 -1.96 -0.64 32.93
N LEU A 428 -1.01 -1.44 33.43
CA LEU A 428 0.00 -2.12 32.61
C LEU A 428 -0.52 -3.51 32.20
N GLU A 429 -0.66 -3.73 30.90
CA GLU A 429 -0.97 -5.02 30.28
C GLU A 429 0.29 -5.59 29.62
N LEU A 430 0.67 -6.81 29.99
CA LEU A 430 1.69 -7.58 29.27
C LEU A 430 1.00 -8.54 28.30
N ARG A 431 1.52 -8.67 27.08
CA ARG A 431 0.99 -9.55 26.03
C ARG A 431 2.04 -10.50 25.49
#